data_AF-A0A2U1IJV0-F1
#
_entry.id   AF-A0A2U1IJV0-F1
#
_cell.length_a   1.000
_cell.length_b   1.000
_cell.length_c   1.000
_cell.angle_alpha   90.00
_cell.angle_beta   90.00
_cell.angle_gamma   90.00
#
_symmetry.space_group_name_H-M   'P 1'
#
loop_
_entity.id
_entity.type
_entity.pdbx_description
1 polymer ?
#
loop_
_entity_poly.entity_id
_entity_poly.type
_entity_poly.pdbx_seq_one_letter_code
_entity_poly.pdbx_strand_id
1 'polypeptide(L)'
;MLDLLYAWTLLRSHPSTQLDVRRIETSIAEMAGYIFNQEISTTCLENVMRLRGLHIPYVLMADRDPTWNWQQTSLSDAWREEARIVDKEKRANGRLFKLFTQWVTGEGGLWSRSEELISIDADYLDKNTLLLLQQNVMQLLVQRNVVVETLPTSNVRISQYETYSEHHSLRWMKAPGFAVEGDPDIMISLGSDDPGVFANDLNGDFYQLYAVLQKAGILDTQALQLLSSVNERGRQYRFHKRAY
;
A
#
# COMPACT_ATOMS: atom_id res chain seq x y z
N MET A 1 -1.56 0.97 -13.72
CA MET A 1 -1.47 -0.52 -13.84
C MET A 1 -1.31 -1.24 -12.50
N LEU A 2 -0.29 -0.93 -11.69
CA LEU A 2 -0.01 -1.69 -10.46
C LEU A 2 -1.12 -1.59 -9.40
N ASP A 3 -1.79 -0.44 -9.30
CA ASP A 3 -2.94 -0.27 -8.39
C ASP A 3 -4.11 -1.15 -8.80
N LEU A 4 -4.37 -1.28 -10.11
CA LEU A 4 -5.37 -2.21 -10.63
C LEU A 4 -5.00 -3.66 -10.34
N LEU A 5 -3.72 -4.03 -10.50
CA LEU A 5 -3.25 -5.37 -10.15
C LEU A 5 -3.48 -5.67 -8.66
N TYR A 6 -3.19 -4.70 -7.79
CA TYR A 6 -3.45 -4.83 -6.37
C TYR A 6 -4.95 -4.96 -6.08
N ALA A 7 -5.79 -4.08 -6.64
CA ALA A 7 -7.24 -4.16 -6.53
C ALA A 7 -7.78 -5.53 -6.98
N TRP A 8 -7.33 -6.04 -8.13
CA TRP A 8 -7.70 -7.36 -8.65
C TRP A 8 -7.34 -8.48 -7.66
N THR A 9 -6.13 -8.45 -7.07
CA THR A 9 -5.73 -9.47 -6.11
C THR A 9 -6.60 -9.51 -4.85
N LEU A 10 -7.11 -8.36 -4.39
CA LEU A 10 -7.99 -8.26 -3.24
C LEU A 10 -9.44 -8.61 -3.56
N LEU A 11 -9.94 -8.22 -4.74
CA LEU A 11 -11.34 -8.36 -5.10
C LEU A 11 -11.69 -9.73 -5.66
N ARG A 12 -10.75 -10.44 -6.33
CA ARG A 12 -11.05 -11.70 -7.04
C ARG A 12 -11.65 -12.82 -6.17
N SER A 13 -11.48 -12.76 -4.84
CA SER A 13 -12.09 -13.70 -3.90
C SER A 13 -13.52 -13.32 -3.46
N HIS A 14 -13.98 -12.10 -3.76
CA HIS A 14 -15.28 -11.59 -3.33
C HIS A 14 -16.35 -11.82 -4.41
N PRO A 15 -17.39 -12.64 -4.14
CA PRO A 15 -18.42 -12.98 -5.11
C PRO A 15 -19.17 -11.77 -5.68
N SER A 16 -19.36 -10.71 -4.88
CA SER A 16 -20.08 -9.49 -5.28
C SER A 16 -19.32 -8.64 -6.30
N THR A 17 -18.03 -8.89 -6.52
CA THR A 17 -17.17 -8.04 -7.38
C THR A 17 -16.74 -8.69 -8.68
N GLN A 18 -17.35 -9.82 -9.07
CA GLN A 18 -16.95 -10.60 -10.24
C GLN A 18 -16.93 -9.79 -11.55
N LEU A 19 -17.88 -8.86 -11.73
CA LEU A 19 -17.90 -7.99 -12.91
C LEU A 19 -16.73 -7.01 -12.91
N ASP A 20 -16.47 -6.35 -11.78
CA ASP A 20 -15.32 -5.45 -11.62
C ASP A 20 -14.00 -6.19 -11.81
N VAL A 21 -13.87 -7.38 -11.22
CA VAL A 21 -12.68 -8.22 -11.34
C VAL A 21 -12.36 -8.54 -12.81
N ARG A 22 -13.36 -8.90 -13.62
CA ARG A 22 -13.16 -9.16 -15.06
C ARG A 22 -12.76 -7.90 -15.84
N ARG A 23 -13.38 -6.76 -15.53
CA ARG A 23 -13.05 -5.47 -16.15
C ARG A 23 -11.63 -5.04 -15.80
N ILE A 24 -11.25 -5.15 -14.53
CA ILE A 24 -9.89 -4.90 -14.05
C ILE A 24 -8.90 -5.85 -14.71
N GLU A 25 -9.22 -7.14 -14.79
CA GLU A 25 -8.36 -8.14 -15.44
C GLU A 25 -8.09 -7.81 -16.91
N THR A 26 -9.12 -7.40 -17.64
CA THR A 26 -9.00 -6.99 -19.05
C THR A 26 -8.10 -5.76 -19.17
N SER A 27 -8.36 -4.73 -18.35
CA SER A 27 -7.59 -3.48 -18.36
C SER A 27 -6.11 -3.70 -18.00
N ILE A 28 -5.82 -4.61 -17.07
CA ILE A 28 -4.44 -5.00 -16.74
C ILE A 28 -3.77 -5.69 -17.92
N ALA A 29 -4.45 -6.66 -18.55
CA ALA A 29 -3.88 -7.40 -19.68
C ALA A 29 -3.58 -6.48 -20.87
N GLU A 30 -4.46 -5.52 -21.16
CA GLU A 30 -4.25 -4.50 -22.21
C GLU A 30 -3.06 -3.59 -21.88
N MET A 31 -3.02 -3.02 -20.67
CA MET A 31 -1.91 -2.16 -20.25
C MET A 31 -0.58 -2.91 -20.20
N ALA A 32 -0.56 -4.12 -19.64
CA ALA A 32 0.64 -4.94 -19.57
C ALA A 32 1.09 -5.35 -20.98
N GLY A 33 0.14 -5.69 -21.84
CA GLY A 33 0.38 -6.00 -23.25
C GLY A 33 1.12 -4.88 -23.96
N TYR A 34 0.62 -3.65 -23.78
CA TYR A 34 1.24 -2.43 -24.30
C TYR A 34 2.62 -2.18 -23.70
N ILE A 35 2.73 -2.14 -22.37
CA ILE A 35 3.98 -1.80 -21.66
C ILE A 35 5.09 -2.80 -21.97
N PHE A 36 4.80 -4.10 -22.00
CA PHE A 36 5.78 -5.13 -22.32
C PHE A 36 5.94 -5.42 -23.82
N ASN A 37 5.14 -4.77 -24.67
CA ASN A 37 5.09 -4.99 -26.12
C ASN A 37 4.97 -6.47 -26.52
N GLN A 38 4.17 -7.22 -25.76
CA GLN A 38 3.90 -8.65 -25.95
C GLN A 38 2.67 -9.02 -25.13
N GLU A 39 1.95 -10.09 -25.48
CA GLU A 39 0.80 -10.53 -24.70
C GLU A 39 1.20 -10.98 -23.27
N ILE A 40 0.67 -10.29 -22.27
CA ILE A 40 0.86 -10.58 -20.85
C ILE A 40 -0.51 -10.69 -20.18
N SER A 41 -0.83 -11.87 -19.65
CA SER A 41 -2.04 -12.05 -18.84
C SER A 41 -1.87 -11.43 -17.45
N THR A 42 -2.99 -11.08 -16.82
CA THR A 42 -3.02 -10.53 -15.44
C THR A 42 -2.35 -11.45 -14.42
N THR A 43 -2.58 -12.76 -14.52
CA THR A 43 -1.91 -13.76 -13.67
C THR A 43 -0.40 -13.83 -13.96
N CYS A 44 0.02 -13.67 -15.22
CA CYS A 44 1.44 -13.59 -15.55
C CYS A 44 2.06 -12.35 -14.87
N LEU A 45 1.43 -11.18 -15.00
CA LEU A 45 1.89 -9.95 -14.37
C LEU A 45 1.94 -10.06 -12.84
N GLU A 46 0.93 -10.67 -12.21
CA GLU A 46 0.96 -10.94 -10.75
C GLU A 46 2.22 -11.71 -10.36
N ASN A 47 2.54 -12.78 -11.10
CA ASN A 47 3.71 -13.60 -10.82
C ASN A 47 5.03 -12.86 -11.07
N VAL A 48 5.10 -12.01 -12.10
CA VAL A 48 6.26 -11.12 -12.31
C VAL A 48 6.41 -10.16 -11.13
N MET A 49 5.32 -9.53 -10.67
CA MET A 49 5.37 -8.53 -9.60
C MET A 49 5.68 -9.12 -8.21
N ARG A 50 5.47 -10.43 -8.01
CA ARG A 50 5.94 -11.16 -6.81
C ARG A 50 7.46 -11.23 -6.72
N LEU A 51 8.18 -11.15 -7.84
CA LEU A 51 9.65 -11.15 -7.88
C LEU A 51 10.26 -9.82 -7.40
N ARG A 52 9.47 -8.77 -7.16
CA ARG A 52 9.96 -7.46 -6.65
C ARG A 52 10.63 -7.52 -5.28
N GLY A 53 10.40 -8.59 -4.50
CA GLY A 53 11.10 -8.83 -3.24
C GLY A 53 12.54 -9.34 -3.40
N LEU A 54 12.96 -9.69 -4.61
CA LEU A 54 14.31 -10.20 -4.87
C LEU A 54 15.37 -9.09 -4.83
N HIS A 55 16.58 -9.45 -4.41
CA HIS A 55 17.72 -8.55 -4.43
C HIS A 55 18.13 -8.16 -5.87
N ILE A 56 17.78 -6.93 -6.27
CA ILE A 56 17.91 -6.44 -7.65
C ILE A 56 19.32 -6.60 -8.25
N PRO A 57 20.43 -6.26 -7.55
CA PRO A 57 21.77 -6.48 -8.10
C PRO A 57 22.03 -7.93 -8.52
N TYR A 58 21.59 -8.91 -7.71
CA TYR A 58 21.77 -10.32 -8.07
C TYR A 58 20.84 -10.76 -9.20
N VAL A 59 19.64 -10.20 -9.29
CA VAL A 59 18.74 -10.44 -10.43
C VAL A 59 19.42 -10.02 -11.74
N LEU A 60 20.03 -8.83 -11.76
CA LEU A 60 20.73 -8.33 -12.95
C LEU A 60 22.00 -9.10 -13.27
N MET A 61 22.79 -9.49 -12.26
CA MET A 61 23.98 -10.35 -12.48
C MET A 61 23.57 -11.71 -13.05
N ALA A 62 22.54 -12.34 -12.46
CA ALA A 62 22.03 -13.61 -12.93
C ALA A 62 21.46 -13.53 -14.35
N ASP A 63 20.81 -12.42 -14.76
CA ASP A 63 20.29 -12.26 -16.13
C ASP A 63 21.41 -12.05 -17.16
N ARG A 64 22.44 -11.26 -16.81
CA ARG A 64 23.47 -10.81 -17.75
C ARG A 64 24.67 -11.74 -17.87
N ASP A 65 25.02 -12.46 -16.81
CA ASP A 65 26.19 -13.33 -16.76
C ASP A 65 25.75 -14.81 -16.64
N PRO A 66 25.87 -15.59 -17.73
CA PRO A 66 25.56 -17.02 -17.71
C PRO A 66 26.44 -17.84 -16.76
N THR A 67 27.62 -17.32 -16.39
CA THR A 67 28.58 -17.97 -15.48
C THR A 67 28.35 -17.62 -14.01
N TRP A 68 27.41 -16.72 -13.73
CA TRP A 68 27.09 -16.30 -12.37
C TRP A 68 26.67 -17.50 -11.50
N ASN A 69 27.36 -17.65 -10.36
CA ASN A 69 27.07 -18.68 -9.37
C ASN A 69 26.80 -18.04 -8.00
N TRP A 70 25.59 -18.27 -7.48
CA TRP A 70 25.18 -17.77 -6.17
C TRP A 70 26.09 -18.23 -5.03
N GLN A 71 26.72 -19.41 -5.13
CA GLN A 71 27.57 -19.98 -4.09
C GLN A 71 28.84 -19.17 -3.84
N GLN A 72 29.32 -18.48 -4.88
CA GLN A 72 30.59 -17.75 -4.89
C GLN A 72 30.38 -16.22 -4.87
N THR A 73 29.13 -15.76 -4.84
CA THR A 73 28.78 -14.35 -5.00
C THR A 73 29.12 -13.48 -3.78
N SER A 74 29.11 -14.06 -2.57
CA SER A 74 29.42 -13.32 -1.34
C SER A 74 30.02 -14.24 -0.28
N LEU A 75 30.89 -13.68 0.56
CA LEU A 75 31.42 -14.34 1.76
C LEU A 75 30.43 -14.29 2.94
N SER A 76 29.44 -13.40 2.89
CA SER A 76 28.40 -13.29 3.92
C SER A 76 27.26 -14.26 3.64
N ASP A 77 26.89 -15.04 4.65
CA ASP A 77 25.82 -16.04 4.52
C ASP A 77 24.46 -15.42 4.22
N ALA A 78 24.15 -14.24 4.81
CA ALA A 78 22.92 -13.51 4.51
C ALA A 78 22.83 -13.12 3.03
N TRP A 79 23.91 -12.56 2.48
CA TRP A 79 23.98 -12.17 1.08
C TRP A 79 24.01 -13.38 0.13
N ARG A 80 24.60 -14.51 0.55
CA ARG A 80 24.60 -15.75 -0.20
C ARG A 80 23.21 -16.38 -0.26
N GLU A 81 22.43 -16.25 0.83
CA GLU A 81 21.04 -16.70 0.86
C GLU A 81 20.16 -15.87 -0.08
N GLU A 82 20.31 -14.55 -0.11
CA GLU A 82 19.64 -13.69 -1.09
C GLU A 82 19.97 -14.11 -2.54
N ALA A 83 21.26 -14.38 -2.82
CA ALA A 83 21.69 -14.88 -4.12
C ALA A 83 21.08 -16.25 -4.45
N ARG A 84 20.98 -17.15 -3.47
CA ARG A 84 20.36 -18.47 -3.63
C ARG A 84 18.87 -18.36 -3.96
N ILE A 85 18.15 -17.44 -3.33
CA ILE A 85 16.73 -17.17 -3.61
C ILE A 85 16.57 -16.68 -5.06
N VAL A 86 17.42 -15.76 -5.52
CA VAL A 86 17.41 -15.30 -6.92
C VAL A 86 17.67 -16.43 -7.92
N ASP A 87 18.70 -17.26 -7.70
CA ASP A 87 19.00 -18.42 -8.55
C ASP A 87 17.83 -19.40 -8.60
N LYS A 88 17.21 -19.68 -7.44
CA LYS A 88 16.03 -20.54 -7.34
C LYS A 88 14.88 -20.02 -8.20
N GLU A 89 14.52 -18.74 -8.08
CA GLU A 89 13.41 -18.16 -8.86
C GLU A 89 13.73 -18.12 -10.36
N LYS A 90 14.97 -17.80 -10.74
CA LYS A 90 15.42 -17.88 -12.15
C LYS A 90 15.24 -19.27 -12.75
N ARG A 91 15.64 -20.32 -12.01
CA ARG A 91 15.51 -21.72 -12.44
C ARG A 91 14.07 -22.20 -12.46
N ALA A 92 13.24 -21.74 -11.52
CA ALA A 92 11.84 -22.12 -11.43
C ALA A 92 11.04 -21.61 -12.63
N ASN A 93 11.26 -20.36 -13.05
CA ASN A 93 10.60 -19.82 -14.24
C ASN A 93 11.42 -18.71 -14.93
N GLY A 94 12.28 -19.13 -15.87
CA GLY A 94 13.14 -18.21 -16.62
C GLY A 94 12.38 -17.16 -17.43
N ARG A 95 11.14 -17.46 -17.88
CA ARG A 95 10.31 -16.47 -18.60
C ARG A 95 9.85 -15.35 -17.66
N LEU A 96 9.29 -15.68 -16.50
CA LEU A 96 8.88 -14.67 -15.52
C LEU A 96 10.08 -13.85 -15.03
N PHE A 97 11.21 -14.51 -14.82
CA PHE A 97 12.46 -13.85 -14.44
C PHE A 97 12.90 -12.84 -15.51
N LYS A 98 12.86 -13.20 -16.79
CA LYS A 98 13.19 -12.29 -17.89
C LYS A 98 12.21 -11.12 -18.02
N LEU A 99 10.92 -11.35 -17.82
CA LEU A 99 9.93 -10.27 -17.78
C LEU A 99 10.21 -9.32 -16.60
N PHE A 100 10.59 -9.87 -15.44
CA PHE A 100 10.96 -9.05 -14.30
C PHE A 100 12.24 -8.24 -14.56
N THR A 101 13.25 -8.81 -15.22
CA THR A 101 14.46 -8.06 -15.58
C THR A 101 14.15 -6.96 -16.59
N GLN A 102 13.27 -7.19 -17.57
CA GLN A 102 12.77 -6.14 -18.47
C GLN A 102 12.10 -5.01 -17.70
N TRP A 103 11.20 -5.33 -16.77
CA TRP A 103 10.53 -4.34 -15.91
C TRP A 103 11.51 -3.47 -15.12
N VAL A 104 12.53 -4.09 -14.51
CA VAL A 104 13.53 -3.42 -13.68
C VAL A 104 14.55 -2.61 -14.48
N THR A 105 14.77 -2.95 -15.75
CA THR A 105 15.79 -2.29 -16.59
C THR A 105 15.22 -1.32 -17.62
N GLY A 106 13.91 -1.36 -17.86
CA GLY A 106 13.28 -0.60 -18.94
C GLY A 106 13.62 -1.13 -20.33
N GLU A 107 14.16 -2.34 -20.45
CA GLU A 107 14.58 -2.97 -21.71
C GLU A 107 13.46 -2.90 -22.76
N GLY A 108 13.82 -2.57 -24.01
CA GLY A 108 12.85 -2.47 -25.11
C GLY A 108 11.89 -1.28 -25.00
N GLY A 109 12.29 -0.20 -24.32
CA GLY A 109 11.48 1.03 -24.19
C GLY A 109 10.30 0.89 -23.24
N LEU A 110 10.34 -0.09 -22.33
CA LEU A 110 9.26 -0.39 -21.40
C LEU A 110 8.88 0.82 -20.53
N TRP A 111 9.88 1.52 -19.98
CA TRP A 111 9.62 2.69 -19.13
C TRP A 111 8.93 3.82 -19.88
N SER A 112 9.38 4.11 -21.11
CA SER A 112 8.74 5.11 -21.96
C SER A 112 7.25 4.83 -22.14
N ARG A 113 6.86 3.59 -22.46
CA ARG A 113 5.45 3.21 -22.59
C ARG A 113 4.69 3.25 -21.27
N SER A 114 5.37 2.94 -20.15
CA SER A 114 4.75 2.96 -18.82
C SER A 114 4.48 4.36 -18.27
N GLU A 115 5.22 5.35 -18.76
CA GLU A 115 5.10 6.76 -18.36
C GLU A 115 4.10 7.54 -19.22
N GLU A 116 3.58 6.94 -20.29
CA GLU A 116 2.56 7.56 -21.13
C GLU A 116 1.26 7.79 -20.35
N LEU A 117 0.73 9.01 -20.48
CA LEU A 117 -0.50 9.41 -19.84
C LEU A 117 -1.70 8.86 -20.62
N ILE A 118 -2.62 8.23 -19.88
CA ILE A 118 -3.88 7.73 -20.42
C ILE A 118 -5.06 8.39 -19.69
N SER A 119 -6.16 8.58 -20.40
CA SER A 119 -7.42 9.02 -19.79
C SER A 119 -8.09 7.82 -19.14
N ILE A 120 -8.51 7.96 -17.89
CA ILE A 120 -9.26 6.96 -17.14
C ILE A 120 -10.58 7.58 -16.71
N ASP A 121 -11.65 6.77 -16.71
CA ASP A 121 -12.93 7.16 -16.15
C ASP A 121 -12.81 7.40 -14.64
N ALA A 122 -13.25 8.56 -14.14
CA ALA A 122 -13.23 8.85 -12.72
C ALA A 122 -14.13 7.89 -11.91
N ASP A 123 -15.20 7.39 -12.53
CA ASP A 123 -16.13 6.43 -11.94
C ASP A 123 -15.77 4.99 -12.31
N TYR A 124 -14.48 4.73 -12.61
CA TYR A 124 -14.00 3.40 -12.98
C TYR A 124 -14.35 2.33 -11.93
N LEU A 125 -14.37 2.65 -10.64
CA LEU A 125 -14.93 1.77 -9.60
C LEU A 125 -16.01 2.49 -8.82
N ASP A 126 -17.12 1.81 -8.55
CA ASP A 126 -18.18 2.39 -7.74
C ASP A 126 -17.76 2.52 -6.26
N LYS A 127 -18.53 3.31 -5.52
CA LYS A 127 -18.29 3.58 -4.10
C LYS A 127 -18.25 2.31 -3.25
N ASN A 128 -19.08 1.31 -3.54
CA ASN A 128 -19.17 0.09 -2.74
C ASN A 128 -17.93 -0.80 -2.97
N THR A 129 -17.48 -0.92 -4.21
CA THR A 129 -16.25 -1.64 -4.55
C THR A 129 -15.03 -0.95 -3.97
N LEU A 130 -14.97 0.39 -3.99
CA LEU A 130 -13.91 1.17 -3.32
C LEU A 130 -13.93 0.98 -1.80
N LEU A 131 -15.12 0.97 -1.17
CA LEU A 131 -15.24 0.71 0.26
C LEU A 131 -14.75 -0.71 0.61
N LEU A 132 -15.15 -1.71 -0.16
CA LEU A 132 -14.70 -3.08 0.03
C LEU A 132 -13.18 -3.20 -0.14
N LEU A 133 -12.59 -2.53 -1.13
CA LEU A 133 -11.13 -2.45 -1.29
C LEU A 133 -10.46 -1.89 -0.04
N GLN A 134 -10.94 -0.76 0.48
CA GLN A 134 -10.41 -0.17 1.72
C GLN A 134 -10.49 -1.15 2.89
N GLN A 135 -11.63 -1.84 3.06
CA GLN A 135 -11.80 -2.82 4.14
C GLN A 135 -10.86 -4.01 4.02
N ASN A 136 -10.62 -4.52 2.80
CA ASN A 136 -9.64 -5.58 2.57
C ASN A 136 -8.21 -5.12 2.89
N VAL A 137 -7.84 -3.90 2.52
CA VAL A 137 -6.54 -3.32 2.88
C VAL A 137 -6.43 -3.16 4.40
N MET A 138 -7.47 -2.65 5.06
CA MET A 138 -7.51 -2.54 6.52
C MET A 138 -7.34 -3.91 7.20
N GLN A 139 -7.97 -4.96 6.67
CA GLN A 139 -7.80 -6.32 7.19
C GLN A 139 -6.36 -6.82 7.06
N LEU A 140 -5.68 -6.47 5.97
CA LEU A 140 -4.27 -6.76 5.77
C LEU A 140 -3.36 -6.02 6.76
N LEU A 141 -3.72 -4.80 7.17
CA LEU A 141 -3.01 -4.06 8.22
C LEU A 141 -3.14 -4.77 9.58
N VAL A 142 -4.35 -5.21 9.92
CA VAL A 142 -4.61 -6.00 11.15
C VAL A 142 -3.78 -7.28 11.15
N GLN A 143 -3.83 -8.06 10.07
CA GLN A 143 -3.09 -9.33 9.97
C GLN A 143 -1.58 -9.16 10.10
N ARG A 144 -1.05 -7.99 9.71
CA ARG A 144 0.39 -7.69 9.79
C ARG A 144 0.78 -6.91 11.04
N ASN A 145 -0.15 -6.62 11.94
CA ASN A 145 0.07 -5.79 13.13
C ASN A 145 0.69 -4.42 12.79
N VAL A 146 0.24 -3.81 11.70
CA VAL A 146 0.72 -2.49 11.25
C VAL A 146 -0.10 -1.40 11.92
N VAL A 147 0.59 -0.42 12.50
CA VAL A 147 -0.03 0.83 12.96
C VAL A 147 0.07 1.87 11.86
N VAL A 148 -1.04 2.53 11.56
CA VAL A 148 -1.07 3.64 10.60
C VAL A 148 -0.91 4.95 11.35
N GLU A 149 0.16 5.68 11.05
CA GLU A 149 0.30 7.06 11.48
C GLU A 149 -0.58 7.95 10.61
N THR A 150 -1.51 8.66 11.23
CA THR A 150 -2.45 9.59 10.57
C THR A 150 -2.05 11.03 10.88
N LEU A 151 -2.18 11.91 9.89
CA LEU A 151 -1.58 13.25 9.90
C LEU A 151 -2.67 14.30 9.62
N PRO A 152 -3.57 14.59 10.58
CA PRO A 152 -4.83 15.30 10.30
C PRO A 152 -4.63 16.64 9.61
N THR A 153 -3.78 17.51 10.15
CA THR A 153 -3.55 18.84 9.58
C THR A 153 -2.92 18.76 8.20
N SER A 154 -1.90 17.95 7.99
CA SER A 154 -1.27 17.86 6.67
C SER A 154 -2.25 17.29 5.64
N ASN A 155 -3.01 16.26 6.00
CA ASN A 155 -4.04 15.67 5.14
C ASN A 155 -5.14 16.68 4.76
N VAL A 156 -5.63 17.50 5.68
CA VAL A 156 -6.60 18.57 5.36
C VAL A 156 -5.99 19.67 4.49
N ARG A 157 -4.68 19.92 4.60
CA ARG A 157 -4.02 21.00 3.85
C ARG A 157 -3.62 20.61 2.43
N ILE A 158 -3.30 19.34 2.18
CA ILE A 158 -2.68 18.91 0.91
C ILE A 158 -3.42 17.78 0.18
N SER A 159 -4.44 17.18 0.81
CA SER A 159 -5.18 16.04 0.25
C SER A 159 -6.62 16.41 -0.11
N GLN A 160 -7.48 15.40 -0.23
CA GLN A 160 -8.87 15.52 -0.65
C GLN A 160 -9.84 15.98 0.45
N TYR A 161 -9.38 16.17 1.69
CA TYR A 161 -10.23 16.61 2.80
C TYR A 161 -10.36 18.13 2.80
N GLU A 162 -11.60 18.64 2.83
CA GLU A 162 -11.85 20.07 3.00
C GLU A 162 -11.85 20.45 4.48
N THR A 163 -12.25 19.52 5.35
CA THR A 163 -12.40 19.77 6.78
C THR A 163 -11.94 18.59 7.65
N TYR A 164 -11.59 18.86 8.90
CA TYR A 164 -11.27 17.80 9.87
C TYR A 164 -12.43 16.85 10.14
N SER A 165 -13.69 17.25 9.89
CA SER A 165 -14.86 16.37 10.04
C SER A 165 -14.93 15.25 9.00
N GLU A 166 -14.21 15.36 7.90
CA GLU A 166 -14.14 14.34 6.85
C GLU A 166 -12.97 13.39 7.05
N HIS A 167 -12.10 13.68 8.03
CA HIS A 167 -10.85 12.98 8.19
C HIS A 167 -11.07 11.51 8.58
N HIS A 168 -10.39 10.61 7.88
CA HIS A 168 -10.57 9.15 8.01
C HIS A 168 -10.21 8.62 9.41
N SER A 169 -9.40 9.35 10.20
CA SER A 169 -9.06 8.95 11.56
C SER A 169 -10.30 8.76 12.43
N LEU A 170 -11.36 9.56 12.24
CA LEU A 170 -12.64 9.46 12.98
C LEU A 170 -13.35 8.13 12.72
N ARG A 171 -13.34 7.68 11.47
CA ARG A 171 -13.85 6.36 11.07
C ARG A 171 -12.99 5.25 11.65
N TRP A 172 -11.67 5.35 11.52
CA TRP A 172 -10.72 4.30 11.93
C TRP A 172 -10.60 4.14 13.45
N MET A 173 -10.83 5.20 14.23
CA MET A 173 -10.98 5.11 15.69
C MET A 173 -12.37 4.64 16.12
N LYS A 174 -13.27 4.36 15.18
CA LYS A 174 -14.67 3.99 15.40
C LYS A 174 -15.41 4.99 16.29
N ALA A 175 -15.20 6.29 16.05
CA ALA A 175 -15.94 7.31 16.76
C ALA A 175 -17.45 7.15 16.50
N PRO A 176 -18.31 7.35 17.52
CA PRO A 176 -19.76 7.28 17.33
C PRO A 176 -20.24 8.18 16.19
N GLY A 177 -20.99 7.62 15.24
CA GLY A 177 -21.49 8.34 14.06
C GLY A 177 -20.52 8.37 12.86
N PHE A 178 -19.27 7.91 13.02
CA PHE A 178 -18.26 7.86 11.95
C PHE A 178 -17.85 6.44 11.54
N ALA A 179 -18.17 5.44 12.36
CA ALA A 179 -17.86 4.05 12.09
C ALA A 179 -18.61 3.55 10.83
N VAL A 180 -17.92 2.74 10.02
CA VAL A 180 -18.50 2.10 8.84
C VAL A 180 -18.60 0.60 9.09
N GLU A 181 -19.74 0.02 8.76
CA GLU A 181 -19.99 -1.42 8.91
C GLU A 181 -19.03 -2.24 8.05
N GLY A 182 -18.49 -3.33 8.60
CA GLY A 182 -17.49 -4.18 7.95
C GLY A 182 -16.04 -3.74 8.16
N ASP A 183 -15.80 -2.56 8.75
CA ASP A 183 -14.44 -2.13 9.07
C ASP A 183 -13.80 -2.99 10.17
N PRO A 184 -12.62 -3.58 9.93
CA PRO A 184 -11.88 -4.25 11.00
C PRO A 184 -11.28 -3.22 11.96
N ASP A 185 -10.98 -3.66 13.17
CA ASP A 185 -10.29 -2.82 14.17
C ASP A 185 -8.81 -2.64 13.79
N ILE A 186 -8.50 -1.55 13.09
CA ILE A 186 -7.12 -1.19 12.80
C ILE A 186 -6.50 -0.35 13.92
N MET A 187 -5.17 -0.36 13.97
CA MET A 187 -4.42 0.47 14.90
C MET A 187 -3.97 1.74 14.21
N ILE A 188 -4.26 2.88 14.82
CA ILE A 188 -3.84 4.19 14.33
C ILE A 188 -3.10 4.96 15.42
N SER A 189 -2.15 5.82 15.02
CA SER A 189 -1.52 6.86 15.83
C SER A 189 -1.70 8.23 15.15
N LEU A 190 -1.44 9.33 15.86
CA LEU A 190 -1.34 10.67 15.27
C LEU A 190 0.11 11.10 15.14
N GLY A 191 0.42 11.83 14.07
CA GLY A 191 1.65 12.57 13.88
C GLY A 191 1.36 13.98 13.38
N SER A 192 2.29 14.91 13.59
CA SER A 192 2.18 16.31 13.14
C SER A 192 2.75 16.57 11.74
N ASP A 193 3.41 15.57 11.15
CA ASP A 193 4.11 15.67 9.87
C ASP A 193 5.21 16.74 9.90
N ASP A 194 4.99 17.90 9.29
CA ASP A 194 5.89 19.05 9.25
C ASP A 194 5.33 20.28 10.01
N PRO A 195 5.54 20.39 11.34
CA PRO A 195 5.08 21.51 12.15
C PRO A 195 5.42 22.90 11.60
N GLY A 196 6.61 23.04 10.99
CA GLY A 196 7.07 24.30 10.42
C GLY A 196 6.33 24.72 9.14
N VAL A 197 5.86 23.75 8.35
CA VAL A 197 5.10 24.01 7.11
C VAL A 197 3.64 24.26 7.43
N PHE A 198 3.06 23.47 8.33
CA PHE A 198 1.63 23.53 8.64
C PHE A 198 1.27 24.49 9.78
N ALA A 199 2.29 25.10 10.41
CA ALA A 199 2.15 25.97 11.58
C ALA A 199 1.26 25.33 12.66
N ASN A 200 1.49 24.03 12.89
CA ASN A 200 0.73 23.19 13.82
C ASN A 200 1.69 22.33 14.66
N ASP A 201 1.20 21.80 15.78
CA ASP A 201 1.91 20.79 16.55
C ASP A 201 0.99 19.60 16.85
N LEU A 202 1.55 18.56 17.46
CA LEU A 202 0.79 17.35 17.78
C LEU A 202 -0.40 17.64 18.70
N ASN A 203 -0.28 18.59 19.63
CA ASN A 203 -1.39 18.97 20.51
C ASN A 203 -2.52 19.62 19.71
N GLY A 204 -2.16 20.45 18.72
CA GLY A 204 -3.09 21.03 17.77
C GLY A 204 -3.84 19.97 16.98
N ASP A 205 -3.17 18.92 16.47
CA ASP A 205 -3.85 17.81 15.77
C ASP A 205 -4.85 17.07 16.67
N PHE A 206 -4.47 16.80 17.92
CA PHE A 206 -5.40 16.22 18.90
C PHE A 206 -6.57 17.15 19.19
N TYR A 207 -6.33 18.46 19.32
CA TYR A 207 -7.37 19.45 19.57
C TYR A 207 -8.35 19.56 18.40
N GLN A 208 -7.89 19.51 17.15
CA GLN A 208 -8.77 19.54 15.98
C GLN A 208 -9.73 18.35 15.96
N LEU A 209 -9.22 17.14 16.18
CA LEU A 209 -10.08 15.96 16.26
C LEU A 209 -11.01 16.01 17.47
N TYR A 210 -10.54 16.47 18.63
CA TYR A 210 -11.39 16.69 19.80
C TYR A 210 -12.55 17.66 19.51
N ALA A 211 -12.26 18.80 18.87
CA ALA A 211 -13.28 19.79 18.51
C ALA A 211 -14.33 19.21 17.55
N VAL A 212 -13.92 18.37 16.59
CA VAL A 212 -14.85 17.64 15.71
C VAL A 212 -15.74 16.69 16.51
N LEU A 213 -15.17 15.90 17.42
CA LEU A 213 -15.94 14.96 18.25
C LEU A 213 -16.95 15.70 19.14
N GLN A 214 -16.54 16.81 19.77
CA GLN A 214 -17.44 17.66 20.56
C GLN A 214 -18.58 18.22 19.69
N LYS A 215 -18.25 18.73 18.49
CA LYS A 215 -19.26 19.25 17.55
C LYS A 215 -20.24 18.17 17.07
N ALA A 216 -19.80 16.92 16.99
CA ALA A 216 -20.64 15.76 16.68
C ALA A 216 -21.52 15.31 17.88
N GLY A 217 -21.44 15.99 19.03
CA GLY A 217 -22.23 15.68 20.23
C GLY A 217 -21.64 14.58 21.10
N ILE A 218 -20.39 14.17 20.86
CA ILE A 218 -19.71 13.19 21.70
C ILE A 218 -19.31 13.86 23.02
N LEU A 219 -19.60 13.20 24.14
CA LEU A 219 -19.28 13.72 25.46
C LEU A 219 -17.77 13.87 25.64
N ASP A 220 -17.36 14.90 26.39
CA ASP A 220 -15.96 15.23 26.68
C ASP A 220 -15.14 13.99 27.11
N THR A 221 -15.62 13.25 28.10
CA THR A 221 -14.95 12.05 28.62
C THR A 221 -14.77 10.96 27.56
N GLN A 222 -15.76 10.78 26.69
CA GLN A 222 -15.71 9.79 25.60
C GLN A 222 -14.74 10.24 24.49
N ALA A 223 -14.76 11.52 24.13
CA ALA A 223 -13.84 12.08 23.13
C ALA A 223 -12.39 11.96 23.61
N LEU A 224 -12.11 12.32 24.87
CA LEU A 224 -10.79 12.17 25.48
C LEU A 224 -10.34 10.71 25.56
N GLN A 225 -11.24 9.77 25.88
CA GLN A 225 -10.90 8.34 25.93
C GLN A 225 -10.51 7.79 24.55
N LEU A 226 -11.23 8.17 23.50
CA LEU A 226 -10.92 7.78 22.13
C LEU A 226 -9.52 8.31 21.72
N LEU A 227 -9.28 9.60 21.93
CA LEU A 227 -8.02 10.25 21.56
C LEU A 227 -6.84 9.74 22.41
N SER A 228 -7.05 9.50 23.70
CA SER A 228 -6.05 8.90 24.59
C SER A 228 -5.57 7.55 24.08
N SER A 229 -6.49 6.71 23.57
CA SER A 229 -6.14 5.40 23.00
C SER A 229 -5.25 5.53 21.76
N VAL A 230 -5.48 6.55 20.93
CA VAL A 230 -4.64 6.85 19.75
C VAL A 230 -3.27 7.37 20.17
N ASN A 231 -3.20 8.29 21.14
CA ASN A 231 -1.94 8.80 21.67
C ASN A 231 -1.08 7.68 22.28
N GLU A 232 -1.71 6.80 23.05
CA GLU A 232 -1.04 5.69 23.71
C GLU A 232 -0.43 4.68 22.71
N ARG A 233 -1.04 4.50 21.53
CA ARG A 233 -0.44 3.67 20.46
C ARG A 233 0.88 4.26 19.95
N GLY A 234 0.99 5.59 19.81
CA GLY A 234 2.27 6.24 19.48
C GLY A 234 3.36 5.89 20.50
N ARG A 235 3.00 5.81 21.79
CA ARG A 235 3.92 5.38 22.86
C ARG A 235 4.24 3.88 22.82
N GLN A 236 3.29 3.03 22.45
CA GLN A 236 3.46 1.57 22.45
C GLN A 236 4.29 1.08 21.26
N TYR A 237 4.09 1.67 20.08
CA TYR A 237 4.65 1.19 18.81
C TYR A 237 5.89 1.97 18.34
N ARG A 238 6.51 2.76 19.23
CA ARG A 238 7.75 3.48 18.95
C ARG A 238 8.93 2.54 18.71
N PHE A 239 9.86 2.95 17.85
CA PHE A 239 11.06 2.16 17.55
C PHE A 239 12.21 2.34 18.55
N HIS A 240 12.14 3.31 19.46
CA HIS A 240 13.18 3.51 20.47
C HIS A 240 12.93 2.68 21.74
N LYS A 241 14.02 2.20 22.35
CA LYS A 241 13.98 1.45 23.61
C LYS A 241 13.29 2.27 24.71
N ARG A 242 12.53 1.62 25.59
CA ARG A 242 12.05 2.27 26.80
C ARG A 242 13.26 2.65 27.66
N ALA A 243 13.39 3.93 27.99
CA ALA A 243 14.22 4.32 29.11
C ALA A 243 13.61 3.68 30.35
N TYR A 244 14.41 2.88 31.06
CA TYR A 244 14.06 2.30 32.36
C TYR A 244 14.32 3.32 33.45
#